data_AF-A0A553DTP3-F1
#
_entry.id   AF-A0A553DTP3-F1
#
_cell.length_a   1.000
_cell.length_b   1.000
_cell.length_c   1.000
_cell.angle_alpha   90.00
_cell.angle_beta   90.00
_cell.angle_gamma   90.00
#
_symmetry.space_group_name_H-M   'P 1'
#
loop_
_entity.id
_entity.type
_entity.pdbx_description
1 polymer ?
#
loop_
_entity_poly.entity_id
_entity_poly.type
_entity_poly.pdbx_seq_one_letter_code
_entity_poly.pdbx_strand_id
1 'polypeptide(L)'
;MTRLIFVILYSLSLIGHNGYSQAKKKVNRDSINWEKENTNWEKYIFTQKEFVNKIQISKKDSVMSLYSSMQKECRIFGYNKPNKNSKKMILLSIWTFDVKGNPSNCKYGSYYDTSSMDDMELKYIGKDNSFIKAALMKNAIKVSTIYFENKWVEFVID
;
A
#
# COMPACT_ATOMS: atom_id res chain seq x y z
N MET A 1 20.24 -17.63 69.56
CA MET A 1 21.70 -17.69 69.45
C MET A 1 22.03 -17.87 67.97
N THR A 2 22.37 -16.81 67.23
CA THR A 2 23.70 -16.19 67.01
C THR A 2 24.19 -16.53 65.58
N ARG A 3 24.03 -15.53 64.71
CA ARG A 3 24.73 -15.16 63.45
C ARG A 3 25.80 -16.12 62.89
N LEU A 4 25.81 -16.28 61.56
CA LEU A 4 26.90 -15.74 60.71
C LEU A 4 26.50 -15.64 59.23
N ILE A 5 26.84 -14.50 58.63
CA ILE A 5 26.78 -14.16 57.21
C ILE A 5 28.14 -14.50 56.59
N PHE A 6 28.18 -15.04 55.36
CA PHE A 6 29.30 -14.89 54.44
C PHE A 6 28.80 -14.55 53.03
N VAL A 7 29.61 -13.73 52.37
CA VAL A 7 29.31 -12.82 51.26
C VAL A 7 30.10 -13.27 50.01
N ILE A 8 29.38 -13.33 48.87
CA ILE A 8 29.78 -13.06 47.46
C ILE A 8 30.96 -13.84 46.83
N LEU A 9 30.70 -14.49 45.68
CA LEU A 9 31.47 -14.25 44.45
C LEU A 9 30.73 -14.68 43.16
N TYR A 10 30.96 -13.85 42.14
CA TYR A 10 30.32 -13.73 40.84
C TYR A 10 30.48 -14.97 39.93
N SER A 11 29.43 -15.27 39.15
CA SER A 11 29.61 -15.40 37.70
C SER A 11 28.31 -15.02 36.96
N LEU A 12 28.42 -13.92 36.19
CA LEU A 12 27.47 -13.55 35.14
C LEU A 12 27.41 -14.70 34.13
N SER A 13 26.27 -15.34 33.98
CA SER A 13 25.90 -15.91 32.68
C SER A 13 24.99 -14.91 31.99
N LEU A 14 25.55 -14.28 30.95
CA LEU A 14 24.87 -13.31 30.10
C LEU A 14 23.57 -13.93 29.56
N ILE A 15 22.47 -13.27 29.90
CA ILE A 15 21.18 -13.45 29.27
C ILE A 15 21.35 -13.05 27.81
N GLY A 16 21.36 -14.05 26.92
CA GLY A 16 21.28 -13.86 25.48
C GLY A 16 19.90 -13.34 25.09
N HIS A 17 19.60 -12.09 25.41
CA HIS A 17 18.52 -11.37 24.74
C HIS A 17 18.92 -11.23 23.28
N ASN A 18 18.27 -12.01 22.41
CA ASN A 18 18.18 -11.75 20.98
C ASN A 18 17.59 -10.35 20.79
N GLY A 19 18.47 -9.35 20.80
CA GLY A 19 18.18 -8.01 20.36
C GLY A 19 18.04 -8.03 18.85
N TYR A 20 16.87 -8.43 18.36
CA TYR A 20 16.37 -7.85 17.12
C TYR A 20 16.22 -6.36 17.39
N SER A 21 17.30 -5.61 17.15
CA SER A 21 17.26 -4.17 17.03
C SER A 21 16.17 -3.84 16.02
N GLN A 22 15.06 -3.29 16.52
CA GLN A 22 14.04 -2.66 15.70
C GLN A 22 14.72 -1.47 15.02
N ALA A 23 15.36 -1.73 13.87
CA ALA A 23 15.92 -0.70 13.02
C ALA A 23 14.77 0.27 12.73
N LYS A 24 14.82 1.47 13.30
CA LYS A 24 13.88 2.55 13.03
C LYS A 24 13.77 2.68 11.51
N LYS A 25 12.61 2.29 10.94
CA LYS A 25 12.30 2.37 9.51
C LYS A 25 12.64 3.79 9.03
N LYS A 26 13.69 3.91 8.22
CA LYS A 26 14.10 5.18 7.62
C LYS A 26 13.06 5.50 6.53
N VAL A 27 12.03 6.26 6.90
CA VAL A 27 11.08 6.84 5.94
C VAL A 27 11.92 7.66 4.96
N ASN A 28 11.86 7.34 3.66
CA ASN A 28 12.53 8.15 2.65
C ASN A 28 11.78 9.49 2.57
N ARG A 29 12.35 10.51 3.20
CA ARG A 29 11.77 11.85 3.21
C ARG A 29 11.85 12.48 1.82
N ASP A 30 12.69 11.97 0.93
CA ASP A 30 13.01 12.63 -0.33
C ASP A 30 11.83 12.60 -1.31
N SER A 31 11.10 11.48 -1.43
CA SER A 31 9.90 11.42 -2.28
C SER A 31 8.75 12.27 -1.71
N ILE A 32 8.58 12.24 -0.40
CA ILE A 32 7.56 13.03 0.31
C ILE A 32 7.89 14.53 0.23
N ASN A 33 9.16 14.89 0.33
CA ASN A 33 9.64 16.26 0.21
C ASN A 33 9.54 16.74 -1.24
N TRP A 34 9.92 15.91 -2.21
CA TRP A 34 9.77 16.22 -3.63
C TRP A 34 8.29 16.45 -4.01
N GLU A 35 7.36 15.61 -3.55
CA GLU A 35 5.92 15.81 -3.77
C GLU A 35 5.42 17.12 -3.14
N LYS A 36 5.93 17.49 -1.96
CA LYS A 36 5.61 18.77 -1.29
C LYS A 36 6.19 19.98 -2.02
N GLU A 37 7.39 19.84 -2.57
CA GLU A 37 8.10 20.89 -3.31
C GLU A 37 7.55 21.06 -4.73
N ASN A 38 6.96 20.01 -5.31
CA ASN A 38 6.46 20.00 -6.69
C ASN A 38 4.93 19.90 -6.74
N THR A 39 4.20 20.78 -6.06
CA THR A 39 2.73 20.69 -5.88
C THR A 39 1.88 20.49 -7.16
N ASN A 40 2.42 20.77 -8.35
CA ASN A 40 1.77 20.56 -9.65
C ASN A 40 2.18 19.26 -10.38
N TRP A 41 2.97 18.38 -9.76
CA TRP A 41 3.51 17.17 -10.38
C TRP A 41 2.40 16.25 -10.92
N GLU A 42 1.29 16.10 -10.19
CA GLU A 42 0.14 15.33 -10.65
C GLU A 42 -0.40 15.89 -11.97
N LYS A 43 -0.55 17.22 -12.07
CA LYS A 43 -1.06 17.87 -13.28
C LYS A 43 -0.18 17.53 -14.49
N TYR A 44 1.15 17.58 -14.32
CA TYR A 44 2.10 17.27 -15.39
C TYR A 44 2.03 15.81 -15.84
N ILE A 45 2.03 14.88 -14.88
CA ILE A 45 1.96 13.45 -15.15
C ILE A 45 0.65 13.06 -15.85
N PHE A 46 -0.49 13.59 -15.38
CA PHE A 46 -1.79 13.30 -16.01
C PHE A 46 -2.03 14.03 -17.33
N THR A 47 -1.26 15.07 -17.66
CA THR A 47 -1.28 15.66 -19.01
C THR A 47 -0.61 14.77 -20.06
N GLN A 48 0.31 13.88 -19.66
CA GLN A 48 0.99 12.97 -20.57
C GLN A 48 0.58 11.53 -20.27
N LYS A 49 -0.56 11.12 -20.85
CA LYS A 49 -1.22 9.82 -20.63
C LYS A 49 -0.28 8.61 -20.72
N GLU A 50 0.79 8.71 -21.50
CA GLU A 50 1.78 7.65 -21.69
C GLU A 50 2.67 7.38 -20.47
N PHE A 51 2.74 8.30 -19.50
CA PHE A 51 3.57 8.20 -18.30
C PHE A 51 2.83 7.73 -17.04
N VAL A 52 1.59 7.26 -17.16
CA VAL A 52 0.77 6.81 -16.01
C VAL A 52 0.34 5.37 -16.18
N ASN A 53 0.58 4.54 -15.16
CA ASN A 53 -0.11 3.25 -15.09
C ASN A 53 -1.54 3.48 -14.56
N LYS A 54 -2.52 2.90 -15.23
CA LYS A 54 -3.92 2.92 -14.81
C LYS A 54 -4.40 1.52 -14.53
N ILE A 55 -5.33 1.42 -13.58
CA ILE A 55 -6.09 0.20 -13.36
C ILE A 55 -7.06 0.04 -14.53
N GLN A 56 -6.87 -1.02 -15.29
CA GLN A 56 -7.73 -1.42 -16.39
C GLN A 56 -8.93 -2.18 -15.83
N ILE A 57 -10.12 -1.74 -16.22
CA ILE A 57 -11.39 -2.37 -15.85
C ILE A 57 -11.91 -3.10 -17.08
N SER A 58 -11.95 -4.42 -17.02
CA SER A 58 -12.50 -5.22 -18.10
C SER A 58 -14.00 -5.00 -18.22
N LYS A 59 -14.48 -4.66 -19.42
CA LYS A 59 -15.93 -4.54 -19.68
C LYS A 59 -16.66 -5.89 -19.70
N LYS A 60 -15.92 -7.00 -19.80
CA LYS A 60 -16.49 -8.35 -19.91
C LYS A 60 -16.90 -8.92 -18.55
N ASP A 61 -16.02 -8.84 -17.57
CA ASP A 61 -16.19 -9.48 -16.26
C ASP A 61 -15.98 -8.53 -15.06
N SER A 62 -15.74 -7.24 -15.34
CA SER A 62 -15.49 -6.20 -14.35
C SER A 62 -14.22 -6.39 -13.52
N VAL A 63 -13.32 -7.31 -13.89
CA VAL A 63 -12.03 -7.48 -13.21
C VAL A 63 -11.21 -6.20 -13.39
N MET A 64 -10.58 -5.79 -12.29
CA MET A 64 -9.72 -4.62 -12.23
C MET A 64 -8.27 -5.05 -12.12
N SER A 65 -7.50 -4.83 -13.20
CA SER A 65 -6.11 -5.26 -13.32
C SER A 65 -5.19 -4.07 -13.50
N LEU A 66 -4.08 -4.04 -12.77
CA LEU A 66 -2.99 -3.12 -13.00
C LEU A 66 -1.78 -3.96 -13.41
N TYR A 67 -1.14 -3.61 -14.52
CA TYR A 67 0.19 -4.11 -14.87
C TYR A 67 1.13 -2.92 -14.81
N SER A 68 1.92 -2.84 -13.74
CA SER A 68 2.76 -1.67 -13.48
C SER A 68 4.02 -1.72 -14.34
N SER A 69 4.19 -0.78 -15.26
CA SER A 69 5.46 -0.55 -15.94
C SER A 69 6.33 0.39 -15.10
N MET A 70 7.60 0.04 -14.88
CA MET A 70 8.57 0.91 -14.18
C MET A 70 8.83 2.24 -14.92
N GLN A 71 8.47 2.33 -16.20
CA GLN A 71 8.60 3.56 -17.00
C GLN A 71 7.47 4.55 -16.76
N LYS A 72 6.43 4.15 -16.03
CA LYS A 72 5.21 4.94 -15.81
C LYS A 72 4.97 5.10 -14.31
N GLU A 73 4.58 6.30 -13.91
CA GLU A 73 4.27 6.58 -12.53
C GLU A 73 3.02 5.81 -12.09
N CYS A 74 3.05 5.29 -10.86
CA CYS A 74 1.92 4.61 -10.26
C CYS A 74 2.07 4.69 -8.75
N ARG A 75 1.18 5.46 -8.13
CA ARG A 75 0.99 5.49 -6.67
C ARG A 75 -0.49 5.66 -6.37
N ILE A 76 -1.22 4.54 -6.42
CA ILE A 76 -2.67 4.51 -6.41
C ILE A 76 -3.16 4.01 -5.06
N PHE A 77 -3.78 4.90 -4.29
CA PHE A 77 -4.45 4.53 -3.04
C PHE A 77 -5.92 4.15 -3.30
N GLY A 78 -6.32 3.06 -2.66
CA GLY A 78 -7.73 2.72 -2.45
C GLY A 78 -8.19 3.11 -1.05
N TYR A 79 -9.41 3.62 -0.95
CA TYR A 79 -9.95 4.24 0.26
C TYR A 79 -11.20 3.49 0.77
N ASN A 80 -11.56 3.65 2.04
CA ASN A 80 -12.76 3.02 2.61
C ASN A 80 -14.06 3.81 2.35
N LYS A 81 -13.94 5.08 1.94
CA LYS A 81 -15.02 5.98 1.51
C LYS A 81 -14.57 6.70 0.23
N PRO A 82 -15.47 7.30 -0.56
CA PRO A 82 -15.10 8.12 -1.72
C PRO A 82 -14.50 9.47 -1.30
N ASN A 83 -13.40 9.42 -0.54
CA ASN A 83 -12.73 10.55 0.08
C ASN A 83 -11.25 10.19 0.34
N LYS A 84 -10.32 11.01 -0.18
CA LYS A 84 -8.87 10.78 -0.02
C LYS A 84 -8.37 10.89 1.42
N ASN A 85 -9.10 11.59 2.28
CA ASN A 85 -8.77 11.75 3.70
C ASN A 85 -9.31 10.58 4.55
N SER A 86 -10.01 9.64 3.93
CA SER A 86 -10.53 8.46 4.61
C SER A 86 -9.46 7.38 4.76
N LYS A 87 -9.80 6.28 5.43
CA LYS A 87 -8.83 5.23 5.75
C LYS A 87 -8.28 4.59 4.48
N LYS A 88 -6.96 4.52 4.37
CA LYS A 88 -6.25 3.80 3.30
C LYS A 88 -6.47 2.30 3.44
N MET A 89 -6.96 1.68 2.38
CA MET A 89 -7.35 0.27 2.35
C MET A 89 -6.32 -0.56 1.62
N ILE A 90 -5.84 -0.09 0.46
CA ILE A 90 -4.83 -0.75 -0.35
C ILE A 90 -3.97 0.30 -1.04
N LEU A 91 -2.73 -0.04 -1.37
CA LEU A 91 -1.85 0.78 -2.22
C LEU A 91 -1.30 -0.07 -3.36
N LEU A 92 -1.38 0.43 -4.58
CA LEU A 92 -0.66 -0.09 -5.74
C LEU A 92 0.44 0.92 -6.10
N SER A 93 1.72 0.53 -6.00
CA SER A 93 2.84 1.43 -6.22
C SER A 93 4.05 0.74 -6.84
N ILE A 94 4.65 1.36 -7.85
CA ILE A 94 5.92 0.86 -8.45
C ILE A 94 7.10 0.97 -7.47
N TRP A 95 6.95 1.75 -6.40
CA TRP A 95 8.05 2.06 -5.50
C TRP A 95 8.16 1.05 -4.37
N THR A 96 9.30 0.36 -4.28
CA THR A 96 9.57 -0.59 -3.19
C THR A 96 9.40 0.02 -1.80
N PHE A 97 9.73 1.30 -1.63
CA PHE A 97 9.58 1.97 -0.33
C PHE A 97 8.11 2.24 0.04
N ASP A 98 7.17 2.17 -0.88
CA ASP A 98 5.73 2.26 -0.62
C ASP A 98 5.10 0.89 -0.37
N VAL A 99 5.73 -0.16 -0.89
CA VAL A 99 5.25 -1.54 -0.87
C VAL A 99 5.82 -2.33 0.31
N LYS A 100 7.15 -2.38 0.43
CA LYS A 100 7.85 -3.28 1.36
C LYS A 100 7.49 -2.99 2.81
N GLY A 101 6.80 -3.95 3.42
CA GLY A 101 6.36 -3.86 4.81
C GLY A 101 5.25 -2.84 5.05
N ASN A 102 4.44 -2.53 4.02
CA ASN A 102 3.20 -1.73 4.11
C ASN A 102 3.34 -0.43 4.95
N PRO A 103 4.25 0.49 4.60
CA PRO A 103 4.54 1.69 5.40
C PRO A 103 3.36 2.67 5.47
N SER A 104 2.44 2.63 4.50
CA SER A 104 1.20 3.42 4.54
C SER A 104 0.12 2.82 5.45
N ASN A 105 0.38 1.68 6.10
CA ASN A 105 -0.55 0.97 6.99
C ASN A 105 -1.93 0.70 6.34
N CYS A 106 -1.91 0.35 5.05
CA CYS A 106 -3.12 0.00 4.31
C CYS A 106 -3.71 -1.29 4.88
N LYS A 107 -5.03 -1.32 5.16
CA LYS A 107 -5.69 -2.47 5.80
C LYS A 107 -5.43 -3.81 5.09
N TYR A 108 -5.42 -3.80 3.76
CA TYR A 108 -5.24 -4.97 2.91
C TYR A 108 -3.87 -5.03 2.26
N GLY A 109 -2.92 -4.18 2.67
CA GLY A 109 -1.53 -4.22 2.18
C GLY A 109 -1.20 -3.18 1.12
N SER A 110 0.06 -3.22 0.71
CA SER A 110 0.61 -2.45 -0.40
C SER A 110 1.24 -3.44 -1.38
N TYR A 111 1.06 -3.22 -2.68
CA TYR A 111 1.47 -4.13 -3.75
C TYR A 111 2.10 -3.35 -4.91
N TYR A 112 2.94 -4.01 -5.70
CA TYR A 112 3.47 -3.40 -6.93
C TYR A 112 2.37 -3.26 -7.98
N ASP A 113 1.57 -4.31 -8.10
CA ASP A 113 0.46 -4.41 -9.03
C ASP A 113 -0.62 -5.37 -8.51
N THR A 114 -1.67 -5.60 -9.30
CA THR A 114 -2.75 -6.52 -8.89
C THR A 114 -2.35 -7.98 -9.00
N SER A 115 -1.32 -8.33 -9.79
CA SER A 115 -0.83 -9.71 -9.89
C SER A 115 -0.13 -10.17 -8.60
N SER A 116 0.40 -9.21 -7.83
CA SER A 116 1.05 -9.44 -6.54
C SER A 116 0.07 -9.59 -5.37
N MET A 117 -1.25 -9.53 -5.62
CA MET A 117 -2.29 -9.62 -4.59
C MET A 117 -2.72 -11.08 -4.37
N ASP A 118 -1.91 -11.84 -3.63
CA ASP A 118 -2.19 -13.25 -3.34
C ASP A 118 -3.62 -13.47 -2.82
N ASP A 119 -4.32 -14.42 -3.44
CA ASP A 119 -5.70 -14.82 -3.15
C ASP A 119 -6.75 -13.70 -3.23
N MET A 120 -6.40 -12.53 -3.78
CA MET A 120 -7.25 -11.36 -3.81
C MET A 120 -7.45 -10.81 -5.21
N GLU A 121 -8.64 -10.29 -5.44
CA GLU A 121 -9.03 -9.71 -6.73
C GLU A 121 -9.87 -8.45 -6.50
N LEU A 122 -9.74 -7.46 -7.37
CA LEU A 122 -10.60 -6.29 -7.39
C LEU A 122 -11.62 -6.43 -8.52
N LYS A 123 -12.90 -6.21 -8.20
CA LYS A 123 -13.99 -6.13 -9.19
C LYS A 123 -14.67 -4.79 -9.15
N TYR A 124 -14.86 -4.16 -10.31
CA TYR A 124 -15.67 -2.97 -10.44
C TYR A 124 -17.13 -3.29 -10.12
N ILE A 125 -17.77 -2.45 -9.29
CA ILE A 125 -19.17 -2.59 -8.90
C ILE A 125 -19.99 -1.31 -9.06
N GLY A 126 -19.38 -0.22 -9.54
CA GLY A 126 -20.09 1.03 -9.82
C GLY A 126 -19.24 2.27 -9.65
N LYS A 127 -19.90 3.43 -9.74
CA LYS A 127 -19.29 4.76 -9.60
C LYS A 127 -19.92 5.54 -8.45
N ASP A 128 -19.14 6.42 -7.83
CA ASP A 128 -19.54 7.38 -6.80
C ASP A 128 -18.86 8.72 -7.06
N ASN A 129 -19.51 9.62 -7.79
CA ASN A 129 -18.96 10.93 -8.15
C ASN A 129 -17.55 10.82 -8.79
N SER A 130 -16.53 11.34 -8.11
CA SER A 130 -15.13 11.35 -8.53
C SER A 130 -14.37 10.04 -8.23
N PHE A 131 -15.06 9.01 -7.74
CA PHE A 131 -14.51 7.71 -7.40
C PHE A 131 -15.25 6.57 -8.11
N ILE A 132 -14.53 5.47 -8.34
CA ILE A 132 -15.12 4.16 -8.63
C ILE A 132 -15.26 3.35 -7.35
N LYS A 133 -16.24 2.46 -7.33
CA LYS A 133 -16.47 1.46 -6.29
C LYS A 133 -15.95 0.12 -6.79
N ALA A 134 -15.11 -0.50 -5.98
CA ALA A 134 -14.57 -1.83 -6.21
C ALA A 134 -14.94 -2.77 -5.05
N ALA A 135 -15.32 -4.01 -5.36
CA ALA A 135 -15.32 -5.09 -4.40
C ALA A 135 -13.90 -5.68 -4.32
N LEU A 136 -13.34 -5.76 -3.11
CA LEU A 136 -12.18 -6.58 -2.85
C LEU A 136 -12.67 -7.99 -2.52
N MET A 137 -12.31 -8.94 -3.37
CA MET A 137 -12.59 -10.35 -3.23
C MET A 137 -11.36 -11.02 -2.61
N LYS A 138 -11.56 -11.96 -1.70
CA LYS A 138 -10.54 -12.89 -1.21
C LYS A 138 -11.09 -14.30 -1.29
N ASN A 139 -10.43 -15.21 -2.01
CA ASN A 139 -10.95 -16.57 -2.25
C ASN A 139 -12.40 -16.56 -2.75
N ALA A 140 -12.70 -15.72 -3.74
CA ALA A 140 -14.04 -15.48 -4.29
C ALA A 140 -15.11 -14.93 -3.33
N ILE A 141 -14.75 -14.55 -2.09
CA ILE A 141 -15.64 -13.94 -1.11
C ILE A 141 -15.36 -12.45 -1.00
N LYS A 142 -16.39 -11.61 -1.06
CA LYS A 142 -16.23 -10.17 -0.85
C LYS A 142 -15.84 -9.87 0.59
N VAL A 143 -14.68 -9.27 0.80
CA VAL A 143 -14.17 -8.86 2.13
C VAL A 143 -14.24 -7.36 2.37
N SER A 144 -14.36 -6.56 1.30
CA SER A 144 -14.48 -5.10 1.43
C SER A 144 -15.10 -4.45 0.20
N THR A 145 -15.59 -3.22 0.39
CA THR A 145 -15.68 -2.23 -0.69
C THR A 145 -14.46 -1.30 -0.58
N ILE A 146 -13.86 -0.93 -1.71
CA ILE A 146 -12.73 0.00 -1.84
C ILE A 146 -13.09 1.05 -2.89
N TYR A 147 -12.69 2.29 -2.65
CA TYR A 147 -12.94 3.41 -3.54
C TYR A 147 -11.62 3.89 -4.14
N PHE A 148 -11.55 4.01 -5.46
CA PHE A 148 -10.40 4.57 -6.17
C PHE A 148 -10.81 5.83 -6.92
N GLU A 149 -9.92 6.82 -7.03
CA GLU A 149 -10.24 8.01 -7.82
C GLU A 149 -10.39 7.66 -9.31
N ASN A 150 -11.35 8.28 -9.99
CA ASN A 150 -11.62 8.04 -11.42
C ASN A 150 -10.40 8.28 -12.32
N LYS A 151 -9.47 9.16 -11.93
CA LYS A 151 -8.27 9.47 -12.73
C LYS A 151 -7.35 8.26 -12.91
N TRP A 152 -7.38 7.32 -11.97
CA TRP A 152 -6.50 6.15 -11.92
C TRP A 152 -7.03 4.93 -12.68
N VAL A 153 -8.21 5.03 -13.28
CA VAL A 153 -8.85 3.90 -13.96
C VAL A 153 -9.12 4.19 -15.42
N GLU A 154 -9.23 3.13 -16.20
CA GLU A 154 -9.75 3.16 -17.57
C GLU A 154 -10.50 1.86 -17.88
N PHE A 155 -11.53 1.95 -18.71
CA PHE A 155 -12.28 0.77 -19.15
C PHE A 155 -11.71 0.26 -20.46
N VAL A 156 -11.40 -1.03 -20.51
CA VAL A 156 -10.83 -1.71 -21.68
C VAL A 156 -11.80 -2.76 -22.22
N ILE A 157 -11.68 -3.03 -23.52
CA ILE A 157 -12.34 -4.17 -24.16
C ILE A 157 -11.25 -5.22 -24.31
N ASP A 158 -11.40 -6.32 -23.57
CA ASP A 158 -10.53 -7.48 -23.62
C ASP A 158 -11.18 -8.62 -24.42
#